data_AF-Q7NGZ3-F1
#
_entry.id   AF-Q7NGZ3-F1
#
_cell.length_a   1.000
_cell.length_b   1.000
_cell.length_c   1.000
_cell.angle_alpha   90.00
_cell.angle_beta   90.00
_cell.angle_gamma   90.00
#
_symmetry.space_group_name_H-M   'P 1'
#
loop_
_entity.id
_entity.type
_entity.pdbx_description
1 polymer ?
#
loop_
_entity_poly.entity_id
_entity_poly.type
_entity_poly.pdbx_seq_one_letter_code
_entity_poly.pdbx_strand_id
1 'polypeptide(L)'
;MIASPPNRETAAYLPGLKTALEFPLFEALFGRRARRFSLGTTEHSSDITEVDLDAILEIHRSRIRKIAAGRLHLRAAEPYMEGHNTWCVNRPGTLLLVPVGDIAQHLIAILCFLVQNGYGIHDDVNREQIPGLERFKHLVDLDNLFPLTYMEQYSLTECTAELSTSCYAGMLMLQAMGLGGWMFDGIDRMTMLGASGNPEVPGLGFRYDSDPHWSLPNPTGLPGVFEAFCPPHYLDMSAAVEAFARRKFGPGGPFCAATPGPWKESSRIRTSAEVHSAEFKACVALMAQYIFDRFGKFPGTVPSVFVLTYLQAHHLDLEFYDAHFQTGAYLETHARHMELWHPEHRSTPG
;
A
#
# COMPACT_ATOMS: atom_id res chain seq x y z
N MET A 1 1.07 -31.45 29.01
CA MET A 1 -0.38 -31.57 28.72
C MET A 1 -0.77 -30.32 27.97
N ILE A 2 -0.86 -30.41 26.65
CA ILE A 2 -1.30 -29.32 25.79
C ILE A 2 -2.83 -29.31 25.93
N ALA A 3 -3.37 -28.22 26.46
CA ALA A 3 -4.82 -28.03 26.52
C ALA A 3 -5.38 -28.10 25.10
N SER A 4 -6.38 -28.95 24.88
CA SER A 4 -7.15 -28.95 23.64
C SER A 4 -7.66 -27.54 23.35
N PRO A 5 -7.62 -27.08 22.09
CA PRO A 5 -8.21 -25.79 21.75
C PRO A 5 -9.70 -25.81 22.12
N PRO A 6 -10.27 -24.70 22.61
CA PRO A 6 -11.70 -24.63 22.86
C PRO A 6 -12.44 -24.93 21.55
N ASN A 7 -13.48 -25.76 21.63
CA ASN A 7 -14.45 -25.98 20.55
C ASN A 7 -14.87 -24.61 20.01
N ARG A 8 -14.32 -24.21 18.86
CA ARG A 8 -14.80 -23.04 18.13
C ARG A 8 -16.08 -23.47 17.45
N GLU A 9 -17.22 -23.00 17.97
CA GLU A 9 -18.44 -22.97 17.17
C GLU A 9 -18.09 -22.30 15.84
N THR A 10 -18.29 -23.00 14.74
CA THR A 10 -18.10 -22.47 13.38
C THR A 10 -19.02 -21.26 13.28
N ALA A 11 -18.45 -20.05 13.26
CA ALA A 11 -19.23 -18.86 13.00
C ALA A 11 -19.90 -19.05 11.64
N ALA A 12 -21.23 -19.12 11.60
CA ALA A 12 -21.95 -19.20 10.34
C ALA A 12 -21.72 -17.88 9.60
N TYR A 13 -20.85 -17.90 8.58
CA TYR A 13 -20.61 -16.73 7.76
C TYR A 13 -21.88 -16.29 7.04
N LEU A 14 -21.99 -14.97 6.78
CA LEU A 14 -23.06 -14.45 5.92
C LEU A 14 -23.02 -15.15 4.55
N PRO A 15 -24.19 -15.49 3.96
CA PRO A 15 -24.26 -16.10 2.63
C PRO A 15 -23.44 -15.34 1.57
N GLY A 16 -23.43 -14.01 1.66
CA GLY A 16 -22.65 -13.15 0.76
C GLY A 16 -21.14 -13.40 0.79
N LEU A 17 -20.57 -13.77 1.95
CA LEU A 17 -19.15 -14.11 2.02
C LEU A 17 -18.86 -15.37 1.22
N LYS A 18 -19.73 -16.38 1.30
CA LYS A 18 -19.59 -17.61 0.49
C LYS A 18 -19.65 -17.29 -1.00
N THR A 19 -20.64 -16.50 -1.43
CA THR A 19 -20.77 -16.07 -2.83
C THR A 19 -19.55 -15.28 -3.31
N ALA A 20 -19.01 -14.38 -2.48
CA ALA A 20 -17.81 -13.63 -2.83
C ALA A 20 -16.60 -14.55 -3.04
N LEU A 21 -16.43 -15.58 -2.20
CA LEU A 21 -15.32 -16.54 -2.30
C LEU A 21 -15.41 -17.46 -3.53
N GLU A 22 -16.62 -17.69 -4.05
CA GLU A 22 -16.85 -18.42 -5.31
C GLU A 22 -16.58 -17.56 -6.55
N PHE A 23 -16.34 -16.25 -6.39
CA PHE A 23 -16.07 -15.37 -7.51
C PHE A 23 -14.70 -15.71 -8.16
N PRO A 24 -14.59 -15.76 -9.50
CA PRO A 24 -13.36 -16.20 -10.18
C PRO A 24 -12.09 -15.43 -9.80
N LEU A 25 -12.23 -14.19 -9.32
CA LEU A 25 -11.11 -13.42 -8.77
C LEU A 25 -10.43 -14.14 -7.60
N PHE A 26 -11.20 -14.72 -6.67
CA PHE A 26 -10.63 -15.43 -5.53
C PHE A 26 -9.86 -16.66 -6.00
N GLU A 27 -10.42 -17.43 -6.94
CA GLU A 27 -9.67 -18.51 -7.57
C GLU A 27 -8.40 -18.00 -8.26
N ALA A 28 -8.43 -16.84 -8.92
CA ALA A 28 -7.23 -16.27 -9.56
C ALA A 28 -6.17 -15.77 -8.56
N LEU A 29 -6.58 -15.17 -7.43
CA LEU A 29 -5.69 -14.62 -6.41
C LEU A 29 -5.08 -15.71 -5.51
N PHE A 30 -5.91 -16.66 -5.10
CA PHE A 30 -5.53 -17.76 -4.21
C PHE A 30 -5.08 -19.00 -4.98
N GLY A 31 -5.53 -19.17 -6.22
CA GLY A 31 -5.02 -20.16 -7.16
C GLY A 31 -3.60 -19.80 -7.57
N ARG A 32 -2.66 -20.64 -7.16
CA ARG A 32 -1.23 -20.32 -7.20
C ARG A 32 -0.59 -20.40 -8.59
N ARG A 33 -1.37 -20.46 -9.68
CA ARG A 33 -0.88 -20.63 -11.06
C ARG A 33 -0.24 -19.37 -11.66
N ALA A 34 -0.34 -18.22 -10.99
CA ALA A 34 0.11 -16.92 -11.50
C ALA A 34 1.22 -16.26 -10.67
N ARG A 35 2.10 -17.04 -10.01
CA ARG A 35 3.22 -16.50 -9.21
C ARG A 35 4.57 -16.84 -9.84
N ARG A 36 5.57 -15.96 -9.67
CA ARG A 36 6.97 -16.32 -9.96
C ARG A 36 7.39 -17.40 -8.96
N PHE A 37 7.75 -18.57 -9.45
CA PHE A 37 8.30 -19.66 -8.64
C PHE A 37 9.81 -19.72 -8.81
N SER A 38 10.53 -19.82 -7.69
CA SER A 38 11.96 -20.10 -7.72
C SER A 38 12.19 -21.50 -8.29
N LEU A 39 13.09 -21.61 -9.25
CA LEU A 39 13.42 -22.88 -9.90
C LEU A 39 13.83 -23.94 -8.87
N GLY A 40 13.24 -25.14 -8.96
CA GLY A 40 13.55 -26.26 -8.07
C GLY A 40 12.95 -26.18 -6.66
N THR A 41 12.08 -25.19 -6.38
CA THR A 41 11.37 -25.13 -5.10
C THR A 41 10.09 -25.98 -5.14
N THR A 42 9.74 -26.55 -3.98
CA THR A 42 8.47 -27.25 -3.80
C THR A 42 7.70 -26.66 -2.63
N GLU A 43 6.39 -26.61 -2.77
CA GLU A 43 5.48 -26.10 -1.74
C GLU A 43 4.72 -27.24 -1.09
N HIS A 44 4.14 -26.96 0.09
CA HIS A 44 3.15 -27.85 0.67
C HIS A 44 1.96 -27.94 -0.29
N SER A 45 1.53 -29.17 -0.59
CA SER A 45 0.27 -29.43 -1.28
C SER A 45 -0.86 -28.89 -0.40
N SER A 46 -1.34 -27.69 -0.69
CA SER A 46 -2.63 -27.24 -0.17
C SER A 46 -3.64 -27.48 -1.27
N ASP A 47 -4.53 -28.45 -1.10
CA ASP A 47 -5.79 -28.42 -1.84
C ASP A 47 -6.41 -27.04 -1.55
N ILE A 48 -6.68 -26.27 -2.61
CA ILE A 48 -7.22 -24.90 -2.54
C ILE A 48 -8.58 -24.89 -1.79
N THR A 49 -9.18 -26.07 -1.60
CA THR A 49 -10.52 -26.29 -1.04
C THR A 49 -10.66 -25.99 0.45
N GLU A 50 -9.57 -25.86 1.21
CA GLU A 50 -9.64 -25.49 2.65
C GLU A 50 -8.77 -24.26 2.94
N VAL A 51 -9.21 -23.11 2.44
CA VAL A 51 -8.73 -21.83 2.96
C VAL A 51 -9.32 -21.64 4.36
N ASP A 52 -8.47 -21.55 5.39
CA ASP A 52 -8.89 -21.18 6.74
C ASP A 52 -9.29 -19.70 6.78
N LEU A 53 -10.57 -19.45 6.49
CA LEU A 53 -11.15 -18.11 6.43
C LEU A 53 -11.11 -17.41 7.78
N ASP A 54 -11.31 -18.12 8.89
CA ASP A 54 -11.24 -17.56 10.22
C ASP A 54 -9.84 -17.05 10.52
N ALA A 55 -8.80 -17.82 10.20
CA ALA A 55 -7.43 -17.37 10.35
C ALA A 55 -7.14 -16.14 9.47
N ILE A 56 -7.61 -16.11 8.22
CA ILE A 56 -7.43 -14.95 7.34
C ILE A 56 -8.14 -13.72 7.90
N LEU A 57 -9.41 -13.83 8.29
CA LEU A 57 -10.19 -12.73 8.82
C LEU A 57 -9.59 -12.21 10.13
N GLU A 58 -9.12 -13.09 11.01
CA GLU A 58 -8.48 -12.70 12.27
C GLU A 58 -7.16 -11.96 12.01
N ILE A 59 -6.34 -12.43 11.06
CA ILE A 59 -5.12 -11.73 10.64
C ILE A 59 -5.46 -10.33 10.11
N HIS A 60 -6.54 -10.18 9.32
CA HIS A 60 -6.95 -8.86 8.83
C HIS A 60 -7.48 -7.97 9.96
N ARG A 61 -8.35 -8.48 10.84
CA ARG A 61 -8.90 -7.73 11.99
C ARG A 61 -7.79 -7.21 12.90
N SER A 62 -6.78 -8.04 13.19
CA SER A 62 -5.64 -7.64 14.04
C SER A 62 -4.80 -6.50 13.46
N ARG A 63 -4.94 -6.20 12.16
CA ARG A 63 -4.24 -5.09 11.48
C ARG A 63 -5.08 -3.83 11.36
N ILE A 64 -6.36 -3.87 11.70
CA ILE A 64 -7.24 -2.70 11.65
C ILE A 64 -7.06 -1.89 12.93
N ARG A 65 -6.65 -0.63 12.78
CA ARG A 65 -6.55 0.32 13.87
C ARG A 65 -7.47 1.51 13.62
N LYS A 66 -8.34 1.82 14.58
CA LYS A 66 -9.12 3.05 14.57
C LYS A 66 -8.23 4.23 14.93
N ILE A 67 -8.18 5.24 14.08
CA ILE A 67 -7.34 6.44 14.28
C ILE A 67 -8.14 7.70 14.62
N ALA A 68 -9.43 7.74 14.31
CA ALA A 68 -10.32 8.85 14.61
C ALA A 68 -11.76 8.38 14.81
N ALA A 69 -12.60 9.23 15.41
CA ALA A 69 -14.04 9.06 15.44
C ALA A 69 -14.69 9.84 14.28
N GLY A 70 -15.73 9.28 13.68
CA GLY A 70 -16.44 9.91 12.57
C GLY A 70 -15.80 9.69 11.21
N ARG A 71 -16.41 10.32 10.19
CA ARG A 71 -15.94 10.31 8.81
C ARG A 71 -14.85 11.37 8.62
N LEU A 72 -13.84 11.04 7.83
CA LEU A 72 -12.80 11.98 7.42
C LEU A 72 -13.44 13.27 6.86
N HIS A 73 -13.10 14.42 7.43
CA HIS A 73 -13.61 15.69 6.93
C HIS A 73 -12.77 16.17 5.75
N LEU A 74 -13.41 16.22 4.59
CA LEU A 74 -12.90 16.84 3.37
C LEU A 74 -13.95 17.84 2.89
N ARG A 75 -13.51 19.04 2.49
CA ARG A 75 -14.43 20.04 1.93
C ARG A 75 -14.79 19.65 0.50
N ALA A 76 -16.07 19.49 0.23
CA ALA A 76 -16.59 19.15 -1.11
C ALA A 76 -16.67 20.40 -2.01
N ALA A 77 -15.52 21.01 -2.28
CA ALA A 77 -15.37 22.17 -3.16
C ALA A 77 -13.91 22.32 -3.60
N GLU A 78 -13.68 23.02 -4.70
CA GLU A 78 -12.33 23.46 -5.09
C GLU A 78 -11.69 24.33 -3.99
N PRO A 79 -10.36 24.23 -3.77
CA PRO A 79 -9.38 23.35 -4.44
C PRO A 79 -9.22 21.97 -3.76
N TYR A 80 -10.08 21.62 -2.81
CA TYR A 80 -9.94 20.43 -1.96
C TYR A 80 -10.43 19.15 -2.67
N MET A 81 -11.44 19.30 -3.52
CA MET A 81 -12.07 18.22 -4.28
C MET A 81 -12.52 18.78 -5.62
N GLU A 82 -12.20 18.05 -6.68
CA GLU A 82 -12.53 18.44 -8.04
C GLU A 82 -14.05 18.52 -8.23
N GLY A 83 -14.51 19.51 -9.00
CA GLY A 83 -15.94 19.83 -9.14
C GLY A 83 -16.85 18.63 -9.44
N HIS A 84 -16.41 17.70 -10.29
CA HIS A 84 -17.19 16.52 -10.69
C HIS A 84 -17.35 15.46 -9.58
N ASN A 85 -16.56 15.53 -8.51
CA ASN A 85 -16.60 14.63 -7.36
C ASN A 85 -17.40 15.19 -6.18
N THR A 86 -17.61 16.52 -6.14
CA THR A 86 -18.19 17.23 -4.99
C THR A 86 -19.55 16.70 -4.54
N TRP A 87 -20.36 16.13 -5.44
CA TRP A 87 -21.70 15.63 -5.10
C TRP A 87 -21.69 14.19 -4.57
N CYS A 88 -20.75 13.32 -4.97
CA CYS A 88 -20.80 11.88 -4.72
C CYS A 88 -19.68 11.32 -3.83
N VAL A 89 -18.53 11.98 -3.71
CA VAL A 89 -17.36 11.44 -2.99
C VAL A 89 -17.46 11.70 -1.48
N ASN A 90 -17.07 10.69 -0.69
CA ASN A 90 -17.02 10.73 0.78
C ASN A 90 -18.35 11.16 1.44
N ARG A 91 -19.48 10.73 0.86
CA ARG A 91 -20.83 11.00 1.39
C ARG A 91 -21.22 9.98 2.48
N PRO A 92 -22.17 10.31 3.37
CA PRO A 92 -22.77 9.32 4.27
C PRO A 92 -23.28 8.09 3.48
N GLY A 93 -23.08 6.89 4.02
CA GLY A 93 -23.43 5.64 3.34
C GLY A 93 -22.34 5.06 2.42
N THR A 94 -21.23 5.77 2.18
CA THR A 94 -20.12 5.23 1.36
C THR A 94 -18.93 4.78 2.21
N LEU A 95 -18.15 3.83 1.69
CA LEU A 95 -16.80 3.53 2.16
C LEU A 95 -15.80 4.17 1.21
N LEU A 96 -14.84 4.93 1.75
CA LEU A 96 -13.71 5.46 1.00
C LEU A 96 -12.45 4.72 1.43
N LEU A 97 -11.76 4.09 0.47
CA LEU A 97 -10.46 3.48 0.66
C LEU A 97 -9.38 4.39 0.08
N VAL A 98 -8.34 4.64 0.88
CA VAL A 98 -7.23 5.54 0.55
C VAL A 98 -5.93 4.76 0.69
N PRO A 99 -5.43 4.12 -0.38
CA PRO A 99 -4.09 3.55 -0.40
C PRO A 99 -3.05 4.66 -0.24
N VAL A 100 -2.12 4.49 0.71
CA VAL A 100 -1.03 5.44 0.99
C VAL A 100 0.31 4.76 0.76
N GLY A 101 1.15 5.38 -0.06
CA GLY A 101 2.47 4.87 -0.44
C GLY A 101 3.62 5.61 0.24
N ASP A 102 4.64 4.86 0.67
CA ASP A 102 5.89 5.40 1.22
C ASP A 102 6.98 5.41 0.13
N ILE A 103 7.13 6.55 -0.54
CA ILE A 103 8.13 6.71 -1.60
C ILE A 103 9.54 6.70 -1.04
N ALA A 104 9.75 7.17 0.20
CA ALA A 104 11.05 7.09 0.86
C ALA A 104 11.49 5.62 1.02
N GLN A 105 10.61 4.75 1.47
CA GLN A 105 10.90 3.32 1.55
C GLN A 105 11.17 2.71 0.17
N HIS A 106 10.40 3.07 -0.86
CA HIS A 106 10.64 2.62 -2.24
C HIS A 106 12.02 3.05 -2.74
N LEU A 107 12.41 4.31 -2.52
CA LEU A 107 13.71 4.80 -2.97
C LEU A 107 14.86 4.10 -2.24
N ILE A 108 14.76 3.83 -0.93
CA ILE A 108 15.74 2.99 -0.23
C ILE A 108 15.83 1.59 -0.87
N ALA A 109 14.69 1.00 -1.24
CA ALA A 109 14.65 -0.30 -1.91
C ALA A 109 15.34 -0.27 -3.27
N ILE A 110 15.14 0.79 -4.06
CA ILE A 110 15.78 1.01 -5.35
C ILE A 110 17.28 1.24 -5.18
N LEU A 111 17.71 2.05 -4.22
CA LEU A 111 19.14 2.24 -3.94
C LEU A 111 19.82 0.93 -3.54
N CYS A 112 19.15 0.09 -2.74
CA CYS A 112 19.64 -1.26 -2.46
C CYS A 112 19.72 -2.11 -3.75
N PHE A 113 18.70 -2.07 -4.60
CA PHE A 113 18.72 -2.77 -5.88
C PHE A 113 19.89 -2.33 -6.77
N LEU A 114 20.17 -1.02 -6.85
CA LEU A 114 21.31 -0.50 -7.60
C LEU A 114 22.63 -1.03 -7.06
N VAL A 115 22.90 -0.86 -5.77
CA VAL A 115 24.16 -1.30 -5.15
C VAL A 115 24.36 -2.81 -5.31
N GLN A 116 23.29 -3.60 -5.18
CA GLN A 116 23.37 -5.05 -5.39
C GLN A 116 23.77 -5.43 -6.83
N ASN A 117 23.46 -4.57 -7.81
CA ASN A 117 23.76 -4.80 -9.21
C ASN A 117 24.97 -4.00 -9.71
N GLY A 118 25.77 -3.41 -8.82
CA GLY A 118 26.98 -2.69 -9.22
C GLY A 118 26.76 -1.25 -9.65
N TYR A 119 25.60 -0.65 -9.37
CA TYR A 119 25.25 0.70 -9.81
C TYR A 119 25.14 1.69 -8.65
N GLY A 120 25.41 2.96 -8.94
CA GLY A 120 25.17 4.10 -8.05
C GLY A 120 24.37 5.19 -8.73
N ILE A 121 24.25 6.34 -8.06
CA ILE A 121 23.60 7.53 -8.62
C ILE A 121 24.52 8.75 -8.59
N HIS A 122 24.20 9.75 -9.42
CA HIS A 122 24.75 11.10 -9.33
C HIS A 122 23.62 12.12 -9.28
N ASP A 123 23.91 13.33 -8.77
CA ASP A 123 22.95 14.42 -8.74
C ASP A 123 22.94 15.14 -10.10
N ASP A 124 21.94 14.84 -10.93
CA ASP A 124 21.76 15.48 -12.22
C ASP A 124 21.09 16.87 -12.13
N VAL A 125 20.44 17.19 -11.01
CA VAL A 125 19.85 18.52 -10.75
C VAL A 125 20.97 19.54 -10.51
N ASN A 126 21.94 19.18 -9.68
CA ASN A 126 23.07 20.02 -9.32
C ASN A 126 24.33 19.76 -10.18
N ARG A 127 24.31 18.70 -11.01
CA ARG A 127 25.44 18.25 -11.85
C ARG A 127 26.67 17.88 -11.02
N GLU A 128 26.46 17.18 -9.93
CA GLU A 128 27.50 16.79 -8.97
C GLU A 128 27.55 15.26 -8.81
N GLN A 129 28.74 14.73 -8.57
CA GLN A 129 28.88 13.38 -8.02
C GLN A 129 28.62 13.43 -6.51
N ILE A 130 28.09 12.35 -5.95
CA ILE A 130 27.88 12.24 -4.51
C ILE A 130 29.23 12.11 -3.80
N PRO A 131 29.64 13.09 -2.96
CA PRO A 131 30.94 13.02 -2.29
C PRO A 131 31.04 11.81 -1.36
N GLY A 132 32.16 11.09 -1.42
CA GLY A 132 32.40 9.90 -0.60
C GLY A 132 31.98 8.59 -1.26
N LEU A 133 31.25 8.64 -2.38
CA LEU A 133 30.82 7.43 -3.10
C LEU A 133 32.01 6.66 -3.67
N GLU A 134 33.13 7.34 -3.96
CA GLU A 134 34.36 6.75 -4.46
C GLU A 134 34.99 5.70 -3.53
N ARG A 135 34.66 5.76 -2.23
CA ARG A 135 35.07 4.77 -1.23
C ARG A 135 34.42 3.39 -1.46
N PHE A 136 33.32 3.36 -2.21
CA PHE A 136 32.53 2.17 -2.51
C PHE A 136 32.70 1.71 -3.96
N LYS A 137 33.78 2.11 -4.65
CA LYS A 137 34.05 1.74 -6.06
C LYS A 137 34.13 0.25 -6.36
N HIS A 138 34.25 -0.60 -5.34
CA HIS A 138 34.17 -2.07 -5.48
C HIS A 138 32.74 -2.60 -5.40
N LEU A 139 31.79 -1.78 -4.94
CA LEU A 139 30.35 -2.07 -4.92
C LEU A 139 29.59 -1.36 -6.05
N VAL A 140 30.07 -0.20 -6.52
CA VAL A 140 29.40 0.61 -7.54
C VAL A 140 30.34 1.05 -8.65
N ASP A 141 29.85 1.07 -9.88
CA ASP A 141 30.52 1.63 -11.04
C ASP A 141 30.38 3.16 -11.06
N LEU A 142 31.50 3.86 -10.86
CA LEU A 142 31.55 5.32 -10.82
C LEU A 142 31.52 5.97 -12.22
N ASP A 143 31.79 5.20 -13.27
CA ASP A 143 31.81 5.71 -14.64
C ASP A 143 30.40 5.69 -15.26
N ASN A 144 29.49 4.86 -14.71
CA ASN A 144 28.13 4.67 -15.22
C ASN A 144 27.06 4.85 -14.12
N LEU A 145 27.02 6.05 -13.53
CA LEU A 145 26.03 6.41 -12.51
C LEU A 145 24.67 6.76 -13.12
N PHE A 146 23.58 6.35 -12.46
CA PHE A 146 22.23 6.76 -12.85
C PHE A 146 21.90 8.19 -12.38
N PRO A 147 21.12 8.95 -13.15
CA PRO A 147 20.58 10.23 -12.67
C PRO A 147 19.66 10.02 -11.46
N LEU A 148 19.85 10.81 -10.40
CA LEU A 148 19.00 10.83 -9.22
C LEU A 148 17.53 11.07 -9.59
N THR A 149 17.24 12.07 -10.44
CA THR A 149 15.85 12.39 -10.81
C THR A 149 15.14 11.21 -11.47
N TYR A 150 15.87 10.46 -12.29
CA TYR A 150 15.34 9.26 -12.93
C TYR A 150 14.99 8.18 -11.91
N MET A 151 15.85 7.94 -10.90
CA MET A 151 15.57 6.97 -9.83
C MET A 151 14.39 7.37 -8.94
N GLU A 152 14.23 8.66 -8.67
CA GLU A 152 13.10 9.17 -7.89
C GLU A 152 11.77 9.11 -8.65
N GLN A 153 11.77 9.44 -9.95
CA GLN A 153 10.62 9.25 -10.82
C GLN A 153 10.25 7.77 -10.92
N TYR A 154 11.26 6.89 -11.06
CA TYR A 154 11.06 5.46 -11.07
C TYR A 154 10.40 4.98 -9.77
N SER A 155 10.90 5.42 -8.61
CA SER A 155 10.30 5.15 -7.29
C SER A 155 8.83 5.58 -7.20
N LEU A 156 8.53 6.80 -7.68
CA LEU A 156 7.17 7.32 -7.71
C LEU A 156 6.26 6.47 -8.60
N THR A 157 6.70 6.17 -9.82
CA THR A 157 5.90 5.40 -10.79
C THR A 157 5.61 3.97 -10.30
N GLU A 158 6.59 3.25 -9.74
CA GLU A 158 6.36 1.94 -9.14
C GLU A 158 5.33 2.00 -8.01
N CYS A 159 5.47 2.97 -7.09
CA CYS A 159 4.51 3.12 -6.00
C CYS A 159 3.10 3.45 -6.53
N THR A 160 2.97 4.35 -7.50
CA THR A 160 1.65 4.68 -8.08
C THR A 160 0.98 3.48 -8.77
N ALA A 161 1.78 2.60 -9.39
CA ALA A 161 1.29 1.37 -9.99
C ALA A 161 0.77 0.40 -8.91
N GLU A 162 1.47 0.27 -7.78
CA GLU A 162 1.02 -0.53 -6.64
C GLU A 162 -0.29 0.01 -6.05
N LEU A 163 -0.37 1.31 -5.77
CA LEU A 163 -1.58 1.93 -5.21
C LEU A 163 -2.78 1.75 -6.16
N SER A 164 -2.60 1.99 -7.45
CA SER A 164 -3.68 1.85 -8.45
C SER A 164 -4.11 0.40 -8.62
N THR A 165 -3.16 -0.54 -8.61
CA THR A 165 -3.47 -1.98 -8.67
C THR A 165 -4.25 -2.43 -7.45
N SER A 166 -3.95 -1.87 -6.26
CA SER A 166 -4.72 -2.16 -5.04
C SER A 166 -6.18 -1.71 -5.15
N CYS A 167 -6.42 -0.51 -5.70
CA CYS A 167 -7.78 -0.02 -5.99
C CYS A 167 -8.48 -0.88 -7.04
N TYR A 168 -7.76 -1.30 -8.10
CA TYR A 168 -8.33 -2.15 -9.13
C TYR A 168 -8.74 -3.52 -8.59
N ALA A 169 -7.89 -4.15 -7.76
CA ALA A 169 -8.25 -5.38 -7.06
C ALA A 169 -9.46 -5.18 -6.14
N GLY A 170 -9.52 -4.05 -5.44
CA GLY A 170 -10.68 -3.65 -4.65
C GLY A 170 -11.95 -3.49 -5.50
N MET A 171 -11.87 -2.90 -6.69
CA MET A 171 -12.99 -2.74 -7.60
C MET A 171 -13.58 -4.10 -8.03
N LEU A 172 -12.72 -5.08 -8.33
CA LEU A 172 -13.16 -6.45 -8.63
C LEU A 172 -13.80 -7.13 -7.40
N MET A 173 -13.28 -6.85 -6.20
CA MET A 173 -13.89 -7.31 -4.95
C MET A 173 -15.28 -6.72 -4.72
N LEU A 174 -15.52 -5.45 -5.09
CA LEU A 174 -16.85 -4.85 -5.00
C LEU A 174 -17.86 -5.63 -5.87
N GLN A 175 -17.46 -6.04 -7.07
CA GLN A 175 -18.32 -6.84 -7.96
C GLN A 175 -18.67 -8.20 -7.34
N ALA A 176 -17.69 -8.86 -6.71
CA ALA A 176 -17.90 -10.12 -6.00
C ALA A 176 -18.84 -9.97 -4.80
N MET A 177 -18.76 -8.84 -4.11
CA MET A 177 -19.61 -8.53 -2.96
C MET A 177 -20.99 -7.97 -3.35
N GLY A 178 -21.22 -7.62 -4.62
CA GLY A 178 -22.45 -6.97 -5.06
C GLY A 178 -22.57 -5.50 -4.67
N LEU A 179 -21.43 -4.83 -4.47
CA LEU A 179 -21.37 -3.41 -4.13
C LEU A 179 -21.11 -2.58 -5.39
N GLY A 180 -21.77 -1.41 -5.47
CA GLY A 180 -21.42 -0.37 -6.43
C GLY A 180 -20.14 0.36 -6.00
N GLY A 181 -19.45 0.95 -6.95
CA GLY A 181 -18.22 1.70 -6.66
C GLY A 181 -17.41 2.00 -7.90
N TRP A 182 -16.36 2.80 -7.72
CA TRP A 182 -15.39 3.10 -8.77
C TRP A 182 -14.06 3.54 -8.17
N MET A 183 -13.00 3.38 -8.95
CA MET A 183 -11.69 3.97 -8.65
C MET A 183 -11.59 5.35 -9.31
N PHE A 184 -10.98 6.32 -8.63
CA PHE A 184 -10.94 7.71 -9.09
C PHE A 184 -9.76 8.49 -8.49
N ASP A 185 -9.47 9.63 -9.09
CA ASP A 185 -8.65 10.73 -8.55
C ASP A 185 -9.54 11.96 -8.31
N GLY A 186 -8.95 13.12 -8.00
CA GLY A 186 -9.71 14.37 -7.83
C GLY A 186 -10.17 14.65 -6.40
N ILE A 187 -9.49 14.08 -5.41
CA ILE A 187 -9.32 14.68 -4.09
C ILE A 187 -7.89 15.22 -4.03
N ASP A 188 -7.71 16.50 -3.69
CA ASP A 188 -6.38 17.08 -3.57
C ASP A 188 -5.55 16.28 -2.55
N ARG A 189 -4.39 15.80 -3.01
CA ARG A 189 -3.50 14.92 -2.23
C ARG A 189 -3.00 15.57 -0.95
N MET A 190 -2.72 16.88 -0.98
CA MET A 190 -2.23 17.60 0.20
C MET A 190 -3.35 17.72 1.22
N THR A 191 -4.55 18.03 0.76
CA THR A 191 -5.76 18.01 1.57
C THR A 191 -6.02 16.65 2.19
N MET A 192 -5.96 15.57 1.40
CA MET A 192 -6.14 14.21 1.90
C MET A 192 -5.14 13.88 3.01
N LEU A 193 -3.86 14.18 2.80
CA LEU A 193 -2.81 13.91 3.79
C LEU A 193 -2.83 14.88 4.98
N GLY A 194 -3.57 16.00 4.91
CA GLY A 194 -3.69 16.98 5.99
C GLY A 194 -2.77 18.20 5.87
N ALA A 195 -2.12 18.37 4.73
CA ALA A 195 -1.31 19.52 4.35
C ALA A 195 -2.11 20.56 3.53
N SER A 196 -3.39 20.75 3.83
CA SER A 196 -4.28 21.69 3.11
C SER A 196 -3.95 23.17 3.38
N GLY A 197 -3.19 23.47 4.44
CA GLY A 197 -2.97 24.82 4.95
C GLY A 197 -4.19 25.45 5.64
N ASN A 198 -5.33 24.75 5.71
CA ASN A 198 -6.55 25.20 6.35
C ASN A 198 -6.91 24.31 7.56
N PRO A 199 -6.88 24.84 8.80
CA PRO A 199 -7.22 24.07 10.00
C PRO A 199 -8.63 23.46 9.99
N GLU A 200 -9.58 24.07 9.26
CA GLU A 200 -10.94 23.55 9.10
C GLU A 200 -11.02 22.35 8.14
N VAL A 201 -9.94 22.06 7.40
CA VAL A 201 -9.84 20.90 6.50
C VAL A 201 -8.60 20.07 6.89
N PRO A 202 -8.67 19.34 8.02
CA PRO A 202 -7.49 18.72 8.63
C PRO A 202 -6.97 17.48 7.89
N GLY A 203 -7.76 16.90 6.98
CA GLY A 203 -7.39 15.67 6.28
C GLY A 203 -7.08 14.52 7.26
N LEU A 204 -6.16 13.64 6.86
CA LEU A 204 -5.66 12.54 7.69
C LEU A 204 -4.71 13.01 8.81
N GLY A 205 -4.29 14.28 8.80
CA GLY A 205 -3.43 14.85 9.83
C GLY A 205 -2.01 14.31 9.83
N PHE A 206 -1.45 13.99 8.66
CA PHE A 206 -0.03 13.65 8.57
C PHE A 206 0.81 14.84 9.00
N ARG A 207 1.90 14.58 9.71
CA ARG A 207 2.97 15.54 9.90
C ARG A 207 3.59 15.83 8.54
N TYR A 208 3.81 17.11 8.26
CA TYR A 208 4.45 17.58 7.04
C TYR A 208 5.37 18.74 7.38
N ASP A 209 6.38 18.92 6.53
CA ASP A 209 7.28 20.06 6.56
C ASP A 209 7.06 20.92 5.31
N SER A 210 7.55 22.15 5.34
CA SER A 210 7.55 23.06 4.18
C SER A 210 8.85 23.83 4.14
N ASP A 211 9.34 24.08 2.95
CA ASP A 211 10.58 24.83 2.71
C ASP A 211 10.36 25.75 1.49
N PRO A 212 10.87 27.00 1.51
CA PRO A 212 10.76 27.91 0.37
C PRO A 212 11.33 27.38 -0.95
N HIS A 213 12.23 26.40 -0.91
CA HIS A 213 12.81 25.75 -2.08
C HIS A 213 11.92 24.62 -2.63
N TRP A 214 10.85 24.23 -1.93
CA TRP A 214 9.93 23.20 -2.38
C TRP A 214 8.66 23.81 -2.99
N SER A 215 8.21 23.24 -4.10
CA SER A 215 6.96 23.68 -4.75
C SER A 215 5.70 23.34 -3.95
N LEU A 216 5.77 22.33 -3.08
CA LEU A 216 4.65 21.82 -2.28
C LEU A 216 5.16 21.38 -0.89
N PRO A 217 4.28 21.39 0.14
CA PRO A 217 4.56 20.74 1.41
C PRO A 217 4.94 19.27 1.23
N ASN A 218 5.69 18.73 2.20
CA ASN A 218 6.14 17.34 2.18
C ASN A 218 5.59 16.58 3.40
N PRO A 219 4.44 15.89 3.26
CA PRO A 219 3.96 14.95 4.28
C PRO A 219 4.89 13.75 4.44
N THR A 220 5.19 13.38 5.69
CA THR A 220 6.10 12.27 6.01
C THR A 220 5.42 11.15 6.80
N GLY A 221 4.28 11.39 7.44
CA GLY A 221 3.58 10.31 8.14
C GLY A 221 2.59 10.76 9.19
N LEU A 222 1.79 9.82 9.67
CA LEU A 222 0.95 9.92 10.87
C LEU A 222 1.64 9.15 12.01
N PRO A 223 2.20 9.83 13.02
CA PRO A 223 3.03 9.20 14.05
C PRO A 223 2.39 7.99 14.73
N GLY A 224 3.15 6.90 14.83
CA GLY A 224 2.72 5.63 15.37
C GLY A 224 1.65 4.87 14.55
N VAL A 225 1.25 5.37 13.37
CA VAL A 225 0.30 4.69 12.46
C VAL A 225 0.99 4.36 11.13
N PHE A 226 1.55 5.36 10.47
CA PHE A 226 2.26 5.25 9.21
C PHE A 226 3.37 6.29 9.19
N GLU A 227 4.62 5.87 9.11
CA GLU A 227 5.78 6.76 9.20
C GLU A 227 6.72 6.42 8.05
N ALA A 228 6.98 7.41 7.19
CA ALA A 228 7.87 7.21 6.05
C ALA A 228 9.29 6.89 6.52
N PHE A 229 10.02 6.12 5.71
CA PHE A 229 11.41 5.76 5.98
C PHE A 229 12.39 6.92 5.71
N CYS A 230 12.17 8.04 6.39
CA CYS A 230 13.01 9.23 6.35
C CYS A 230 12.88 10.04 7.66
N PRO A 231 13.77 11.03 7.89
CA PRO A 231 13.53 12.04 8.91
C PRO A 231 12.17 12.74 8.73
N PRO A 232 11.54 13.16 9.85
CA PRO A 232 12.03 13.07 11.23
C PRO A 232 11.72 11.74 11.94
N HIS A 233 11.07 10.79 11.29
CA HIS A 233 10.65 9.53 11.91
C HIS A 233 11.85 8.62 12.23
N TYR A 234 12.92 8.79 11.46
CA TYR A 234 14.25 8.27 11.75
C TYR A 234 15.21 9.44 11.97
N LEU A 235 16.23 9.24 12.82
CA LEU A 235 17.21 10.28 13.15
C LEU A 235 17.92 10.83 11.89
N ASP A 236 18.29 9.91 11.00
CA ASP A 236 18.99 10.17 9.75
C ASP A 236 18.68 9.05 8.74
N MET A 237 19.22 9.14 7.53
CA MET A 237 18.98 8.12 6.51
C MET A 237 19.73 6.81 6.79
N SER A 238 20.80 6.83 7.60
CA SER A 238 21.45 5.61 8.07
C SER A 238 20.50 4.78 8.94
N ALA A 239 19.83 5.42 9.90
CA ALA A 239 18.83 4.79 10.75
C ALA A 239 17.62 4.28 9.95
N ALA A 240 17.18 5.02 8.93
CA ALA A 240 16.11 4.58 8.02
C ALA A 240 16.52 3.32 7.22
N VAL A 241 17.74 3.29 6.67
CA VAL A 241 18.30 2.14 5.93
C VAL A 241 18.45 0.93 6.84
N GLU A 242 18.91 1.10 8.07
CA GLU A 242 18.98 0.03 9.07
C GLU A 242 17.60 -0.52 9.42
N ALA A 243 16.62 0.35 9.64
CA ALA A 243 15.24 -0.07 9.88
C ALA A 243 14.66 -0.84 8.69
N PHE A 244 14.98 -0.42 7.46
CA PHE A 244 14.56 -1.09 6.24
C PHE A 244 15.17 -2.50 6.14
N ALA A 245 16.47 -2.61 6.39
CA ALA A 245 17.18 -3.89 6.42
C ALA A 245 16.60 -4.81 7.51
N ARG A 246 16.36 -4.30 8.72
CA ARG A 246 15.72 -5.06 9.81
C ARG A 246 14.32 -5.55 9.42
N ARG A 247 13.52 -4.74 8.73
CA ARG A 247 12.19 -5.13 8.24
C ARG A 247 12.27 -6.27 7.21
N LYS A 248 13.31 -6.28 6.38
CA LYS A 248 13.52 -7.30 5.33
C LYS A 248 14.10 -8.61 5.88
N PHE A 249 15.15 -8.52 6.69
CA PHE A 249 15.99 -9.67 7.08
C PHE A 249 15.87 -10.04 8.56
N GLY A 250 15.36 -9.16 9.41
CA GLY A 250 15.14 -9.40 10.84
C GLY A 250 13.94 -10.30 11.13
N PRO A 251 13.67 -10.60 12.42
CA PRO A 251 12.59 -11.51 12.82
C PRO A 251 11.23 -11.12 12.22
N GLY A 252 10.54 -12.09 11.60
CA GLY A 252 9.26 -11.86 10.91
C GLY A 252 9.38 -11.24 9.51
N GLY A 253 10.58 -10.83 9.11
CA GLY A 253 10.87 -10.30 7.78
C GLY A 253 10.79 -11.38 6.68
N PRO A 254 10.52 -11.00 5.42
CA PRO A 254 10.37 -11.94 4.31
C PRO A 254 11.63 -12.76 4.00
N PHE A 255 12.82 -12.28 4.37
CA PHE A 255 14.09 -12.97 4.11
C PHE A 255 14.72 -13.57 5.38
N CYS A 256 13.94 -13.66 6.47
CA CYS A 256 14.41 -14.31 7.70
C CYS A 256 14.12 -15.82 7.66
N ALA A 257 15.13 -16.63 8.01
CA ALA A 257 15.05 -18.08 8.07
C ALA A 257 13.91 -18.61 8.95
N ALA A 258 13.64 -17.90 10.06
CA ALA A 258 12.64 -18.27 11.05
C ALA A 258 11.21 -17.84 10.66
N THR A 259 11.04 -17.04 9.60
CA THR A 259 9.71 -16.62 9.15
C THR A 259 9.01 -17.78 8.45
N PRO A 260 7.85 -18.26 8.94
CA PRO A 260 7.12 -19.34 8.29
C PRO A 260 6.66 -18.92 6.88
N GLY A 261 6.47 -19.89 6.00
CA GLY A 261 6.10 -19.62 4.61
C GLY A 261 5.44 -20.82 3.94
N PRO A 262 4.94 -20.63 2.71
CA PRO A 262 4.23 -21.68 1.97
C PRO A 262 5.15 -22.78 1.42
N TRP A 263 6.46 -22.52 1.37
CA TRP A 263 7.43 -23.46 0.82
C TRP A 263 7.82 -24.56 1.81
N LYS A 264 8.00 -25.79 1.32
CA LYS A 264 8.49 -26.92 2.14
C LYS A 264 9.85 -26.62 2.75
N GLU A 265 10.70 -25.92 2.01
CA GLU A 265 12.02 -25.49 2.45
C GLU A 265 12.06 -23.97 2.71
N SER A 266 11.05 -23.45 3.43
CA SER A 266 10.88 -22.01 3.67
C SER A 266 12.16 -21.33 4.19
N SER A 267 12.85 -21.94 5.15
CA SER A 267 14.11 -21.40 5.68
C SER A 267 15.14 -21.21 4.57
N ARG A 268 15.43 -22.26 3.77
CA ARG A 268 16.41 -22.23 2.67
C ARG A 268 16.09 -21.16 1.63
N ILE A 269 14.81 -21.04 1.26
CA ILE A 269 14.37 -20.09 0.22
C ILE A 269 14.46 -18.65 0.74
N ARG A 270 14.02 -18.40 1.97
CA ARG A 270 14.08 -17.05 2.55
C ARG A 270 15.52 -16.58 2.74
N THR A 271 16.44 -17.48 3.07
CA THR A 271 17.88 -17.17 3.23
C THR A 271 18.66 -17.13 1.93
N SER A 272 18.06 -17.42 0.77
CA SER A 272 18.78 -17.33 -0.52
C SER A 272 18.95 -15.90 -0.99
N ALA A 273 18.23 -14.95 -0.39
CA ALA A 273 18.43 -13.54 -0.64
C ALA A 273 19.76 -13.07 -0.04
N GLU A 274 20.49 -12.24 -0.77
CA GLU A 274 21.71 -11.62 -0.29
C GLU A 274 21.39 -10.66 0.87
N VAL A 275 21.99 -10.91 2.03
CA VAL A 275 21.82 -10.06 3.20
C VAL A 275 22.70 -8.83 3.05
N HIS A 276 22.13 -7.65 3.23
CA HIS A 276 22.87 -6.39 3.12
C HIS A 276 23.95 -6.31 4.22
N SER A 277 25.22 -6.30 3.82
CA SER A 277 26.36 -6.12 4.72
C SER A 277 26.39 -4.71 5.34
N ALA A 278 27.24 -4.50 6.36
CA ALA A 278 27.42 -3.17 6.93
C ALA A 278 27.94 -2.16 5.89
N GLU A 279 28.86 -2.58 5.03
CA GLU A 279 29.42 -1.74 3.97
C GLU A 279 28.38 -1.42 2.88
N PHE A 280 27.58 -2.41 2.49
CA PHE A 280 26.46 -2.22 1.56
C PHE A 280 25.49 -1.16 2.08
N LYS A 281 25.06 -1.30 3.35
CA LYS A 281 24.15 -0.35 3.98
C LYS A 281 24.77 1.04 4.10
N ALA A 282 26.08 1.13 4.36
CA ALA A 282 26.78 2.42 4.39
C ALA A 282 26.80 3.12 3.01
N CYS A 283 26.95 2.37 1.92
CA CYS A 283 26.87 2.91 0.57
C CYS A 283 25.46 3.47 0.26
N VAL A 284 24.42 2.69 0.55
CA VAL A 284 23.01 3.10 0.39
C VAL A 284 22.70 4.32 1.26
N ALA A 285 23.11 4.29 2.54
CA ALA A 285 22.89 5.38 3.47
C ALA A 285 23.62 6.66 3.05
N LEU A 286 24.83 6.57 2.48
CA LEU A 286 25.55 7.73 1.95
C LEU A 286 24.73 8.42 0.84
N MET A 287 24.26 7.66 -0.14
CA MET A 287 23.45 8.21 -1.24
C MET A 287 22.15 8.81 -0.71
N ALA A 288 21.45 8.10 0.18
CA ALA A 288 20.20 8.56 0.76
C ALA A 288 20.39 9.82 1.63
N GLN A 289 21.45 9.87 2.43
CA GLN A 289 21.77 11.02 3.28
C GLN A 289 22.13 12.25 2.43
N TYR A 290 22.90 12.07 1.34
CA TYR A 290 23.18 13.15 0.41
C TYR A 290 21.89 13.78 -0.14
N ILE A 291 20.91 12.96 -0.55
CA ILE A 291 19.61 13.45 -1.04
C ILE A 291 18.92 14.27 0.07
N PHE A 292 18.84 13.73 1.28
CA PHE A 292 18.21 14.43 2.39
C PHE A 292 18.89 15.77 2.71
N ASP A 293 20.22 15.78 2.82
CA ASP A 293 21.00 16.97 3.16
C ASP A 293 20.94 18.03 2.05
N ARG A 294 20.96 17.60 0.78
CA ARG A 294 20.98 18.51 -0.37
C ARG A 294 19.62 19.13 -0.65
N PHE A 295 18.55 18.36 -0.51
CA PHE A 295 17.20 18.79 -0.88
C PHE A 295 16.31 19.14 0.31
N GLY A 296 16.77 18.88 1.55
CA GLY A 296 16.03 19.10 2.80
C GLY A 296 14.93 18.08 3.08
N LYS A 297 14.73 17.11 2.18
CA LYS A 297 13.75 16.03 2.29
C LYS A 297 14.21 14.81 1.51
N PHE A 298 13.58 13.66 1.80
CA PHE A 298 13.87 12.41 1.11
C PHE A 298 12.57 11.71 0.72
N PRO A 299 12.34 11.41 -0.57
CA PRO A 299 13.15 11.81 -1.74
C PRO A 299 13.25 13.33 -1.95
N GLY A 300 14.22 13.77 -2.76
CA GLY A 300 14.55 15.19 -2.95
C GLY A 300 13.67 15.94 -3.95
N THR A 301 13.23 15.28 -5.03
CA THR A 301 12.49 15.88 -6.15
C THR A 301 11.05 15.40 -6.28
N VAL A 302 10.71 14.28 -5.63
CA VAL A 302 9.33 13.75 -5.49
C VAL A 302 8.89 13.83 -4.01
N PRO A 303 7.61 13.58 -3.64
CA PRO A 303 7.19 13.62 -2.24
C PRO A 303 7.63 12.35 -1.48
N SER A 304 7.76 12.44 -0.15
CA SER A 304 8.04 11.28 0.72
C SER A 304 6.89 10.29 0.79
N VAL A 305 5.65 10.81 0.82
CA VAL A 305 4.41 10.03 0.88
C VAL A 305 3.52 10.40 -0.29
N PHE A 306 2.85 9.41 -0.87
CA PHE A 306 1.99 9.61 -2.03
C PHE A 306 0.61 8.97 -1.89
N VAL A 307 -0.40 9.70 -2.36
CA VAL A 307 -1.79 9.25 -2.57
C VAL A 307 -2.27 9.84 -3.90
N LEU A 308 -3.06 9.08 -4.66
CA LEU A 308 -3.66 9.57 -5.90
C LEU A 308 -4.95 8.83 -6.21
N THR A 309 -4.85 7.50 -6.37
CA THR A 309 -5.98 6.65 -6.72
C THR A 309 -6.74 6.25 -5.47
N TYR A 310 -8.02 6.56 -5.43
CA TYR A 310 -8.95 6.19 -4.36
C TYR A 310 -9.92 5.12 -4.87
N LEU A 311 -10.54 4.38 -3.96
CA LEU A 311 -11.68 3.50 -4.27
C LEU A 311 -12.85 3.88 -3.38
N GLN A 312 -14.01 4.13 -3.98
CA GLN A 312 -15.26 4.32 -3.24
C GLN A 312 -16.19 3.13 -3.46
N ALA A 313 -16.81 2.66 -2.38
CA ALA A 313 -17.85 1.63 -2.40
C ALA A 313 -19.16 2.16 -1.80
N HIS A 314 -20.29 1.68 -2.31
CA HIS A 314 -21.63 2.00 -1.84
C HIS A 314 -22.62 0.88 -2.21
N HIS A 315 -23.79 0.90 -1.57
CA HIS A 315 -24.93 0.10 -2.01
C HIS A 315 -25.52 0.68 -3.29
N LEU A 316 -25.72 -0.15 -4.31
CA LEU A 316 -26.31 0.28 -5.56
C LEU A 316 -27.82 0.53 -5.39
N ASP A 317 -28.33 1.63 -5.94
CA ASP A 317 -29.77 1.93 -5.98
C ASP A 317 -30.42 1.18 -7.16
N LEU A 318 -30.85 -0.07 -6.93
CA LEU A 318 -31.37 -0.91 -8.01
C LEU A 318 -32.63 -0.32 -8.67
N GLU A 319 -33.49 0.37 -7.91
CA GLU A 319 -34.73 0.97 -8.44
C GLU A 319 -34.43 2.06 -9.48
N PHE A 320 -33.38 2.87 -9.24
CA PHE A 320 -32.91 3.85 -10.22
C PHE A 320 -32.44 3.18 -11.52
N TYR A 321 -31.71 2.07 -11.42
CA TYR A 321 -31.24 1.34 -12.61
C TYR A 321 -32.41 0.68 -13.36
N ASP A 322 -33.35 0.07 -12.65
CA ASP A 322 -34.53 -0.56 -13.25
C ASP A 322 -35.44 0.45 -13.97
N ALA A 323 -35.55 1.67 -13.43
CA ALA A 323 -36.37 2.72 -14.01
C ALA A 323 -35.72 3.40 -15.24
N HIS A 324 -34.38 3.45 -15.30
CA HIS A 324 -33.67 4.34 -16.24
C HIS A 324 -32.67 3.64 -17.17
N PHE A 325 -32.31 2.38 -16.90
CA PHE A 325 -31.31 1.64 -17.68
C PHE A 325 -31.91 0.39 -18.33
N GLN A 326 -31.17 -0.19 -19.27
CA GLN A 326 -31.56 -1.44 -19.92
C GLN A 326 -31.27 -2.64 -19.00
N THR A 327 -31.99 -3.74 -19.23
CA THR A 327 -31.72 -5.03 -18.58
C THR A 327 -30.24 -5.41 -18.72
N GLY A 328 -29.61 -5.76 -17.59
CA GLY A 328 -28.18 -6.08 -17.52
C GLY A 328 -27.28 -4.93 -17.06
N ALA A 329 -27.85 -3.79 -16.65
CA ALA A 329 -27.07 -2.64 -16.15
C ALA A 329 -26.34 -2.89 -14.82
N TYR A 330 -26.70 -3.95 -14.10
CA TYR A 330 -25.99 -4.43 -12.92
C TYR A 330 -25.91 -5.96 -12.91
N LEU A 331 -24.95 -6.49 -12.17
CA LEU A 331 -24.75 -7.95 -12.03
C LEU A 331 -25.73 -8.56 -11.02
N GLU A 332 -25.98 -9.87 -11.14
CA GLU A 332 -26.77 -10.65 -10.18
C GLU A 332 -26.27 -10.51 -8.74
N THR A 333 -24.95 -10.36 -8.53
CA THR A 333 -24.37 -10.12 -7.21
C THR A 333 -24.90 -8.82 -6.59
N HIS A 334 -25.13 -7.77 -7.37
CA HIS A 334 -25.74 -6.53 -6.89
C HIS A 334 -27.22 -6.74 -6.54
N ALA A 335 -27.97 -7.43 -7.42
CA ALA A 335 -29.39 -7.74 -7.22
C ALA A 335 -29.63 -8.44 -5.88
N ARG A 336 -28.70 -9.32 -5.50
CA ARG A 336 -28.79 -10.15 -4.30
C ARG A 336 -28.01 -9.62 -3.10
N HIS A 337 -27.36 -8.46 -3.20
CA HIS A 337 -26.51 -7.95 -2.14
C HIS A 337 -27.24 -7.85 -0.80
N MET A 338 -28.42 -7.22 -0.79
CA MET A 338 -29.20 -7.05 0.44
C MET A 338 -29.68 -8.37 1.02
N GLU A 339 -30.08 -9.34 0.18
CA GLU A 339 -30.43 -10.69 0.63
C GLU A 339 -29.24 -11.39 1.30
N LEU A 340 -28.06 -11.29 0.70
CA LEU A 340 -26.91 -12.12 1.04
C LEU A 340 -26.08 -11.55 2.20
N TRP A 341 -26.05 -10.22 2.35
CA TRP A 341 -25.21 -9.54 3.33
C TRP A 341 -25.99 -8.90 4.48
N HIS A 342 -27.29 -8.66 4.31
CA HIS A 342 -28.15 -7.98 5.28
C HIS A 342 -29.45 -8.76 5.53
N PRO A 343 -29.39 -10.08 5.83
CA PRO A 343 -30.58 -10.93 5.94
C PRO A 343 -31.56 -10.47 7.03
N GLU A 344 -31.08 -9.80 8.08
CA GLU A 344 -31.87 -9.20 9.15
C GLU A 344 -32.71 -7.99 8.70
N HIS A 345 -32.27 -7.31 7.64
CA HIS A 345 -33.04 -6.24 7.01
C HIS A 345 -34.18 -6.77 6.14
N ARG A 346 -34.36 -8.10 6.03
CA ARG A 346 -35.62 -8.72 5.62
C ARG A 346 -36.66 -8.62 6.74
N SER A 347 -37.13 -7.41 7.00
CA SER A 347 -38.33 -7.19 7.83
C SER A 347 -39.56 -7.19 6.93
N THR A 348 -40.30 -8.29 7.02
CA THR A 348 -41.75 -8.50 6.78
C THR A 348 -42.39 -7.79 5.58
N PRO A 349 -42.91 -8.52 4.56
CA PRO A 349 -43.84 -7.92 3.62
C PRO A 349 -45.03 -7.35 4.40
N GLY A 350 -45.21 -6.03 4.31
CA GLY A 350 -46.42 -5.34 4.72
C GLY A 350 -47.54 -5.53 3.72
#